data_AF-A0A418YCS9-F1
#
_entry.id   AF-A0A418YCS9-F1
#
_cell.length_a   1.000
_cell.length_b   1.000
_cell.length_c   1.000
_cell.angle_alpha   90.00
_cell.angle_beta   90.00
_cell.angle_gamma   90.00
#
_symmetry.space_group_name_H-M   'P 1'
#
loop_
_entity.id
_entity.type
_entity.pdbx_description
1 polymer ?
#
loop_
_entity_poly.entity_id
_entity_poly.type
_entity_poly.pdbx_seq_one_letter_code
_entity_poly.pdbx_strand_id
1 'polypeptide(L)'
;MLPLLTWRIIMTHEQILLRLKENIQLVYRQSVDADHSIEALRKDDKAKFSAIFGDSTPFTTRSNLFLPYVEELAADLLAVQQASDDKSFEQGLATLVKKIELMFSTLGAFKTNLKA
;
A
#
# COMPACT_ATOMS: atom_id res chain seq x y z
N MET A 1 11.86 -32.46 -26.38
CA MET A 1 10.94 -31.32 -26.61
C MET A 1 10.11 -31.16 -25.34
N LEU A 2 10.58 -30.35 -24.39
CA LEU A 2 9.90 -30.12 -23.12
C LEU A 2 8.85 -29.00 -23.32
N PRO A 3 7.60 -29.17 -22.86
CA PRO A 3 6.55 -28.20 -23.12
C PRO A 3 6.74 -26.95 -22.25
N LEU A 4 6.52 -25.80 -22.89
CA LEU A 4 6.57 -24.43 -22.34
C LEU A 4 5.44 -24.12 -21.33
N LEU A 5 4.98 -25.12 -20.56
CA LEU A 5 3.77 -25.06 -19.73
C LEU A 5 4.05 -25.10 -18.22
N THR A 6 5.29 -24.91 -17.78
CA THR A 6 5.62 -24.91 -16.34
C THR A 6 5.67 -23.52 -15.70
N TRP A 7 5.54 -22.42 -16.45
CA TRP A 7 5.51 -21.08 -15.85
C TRP A 7 4.10 -20.66 -15.36
N ARG A 8 3.03 -21.29 -15.83
CA ARG A 8 1.65 -20.90 -15.48
C ARG A 8 1.16 -21.47 -14.13
N ILE A 9 1.99 -22.20 -13.39
CA ILE A 9 1.56 -22.96 -12.20
C ILE A 9 2.14 -22.46 -10.86
N ILE A 10 3.13 -21.56 -10.81
CA ILE A 10 3.80 -21.34 -9.50
C ILE A 10 3.12 -20.28 -8.60
N MET A 11 2.22 -19.42 -9.12
CA MET A 11 1.35 -18.60 -8.25
C MET A 11 -0.11 -18.62 -8.69
N THR A 12 -0.98 -19.20 -7.85
CA THR A 12 -2.43 -19.05 -7.96
C THR A 12 -2.87 -17.65 -7.53
N HIS A 13 -4.05 -17.19 -7.96
CA HIS A 13 -4.63 -15.91 -7.47
C HIS A 13 -4.67 -15.87 -5.94
N GLU A 14 -4.94 -16.99 -5.28
CA GLU A 14 -4.93 -17.12 -3.83
C GLU A 14 -3.55 -16.82 -3.22
N GLN A 15 -2.47 -17.33 -3.80
CA GLN A 15 -1.11 -17.07 -3.33
C GLN A 15 -0.73 -15.59 -3.52
N ILE A 16 -1.14 -14.98 -4.63
CA ILE A 16 -0.94 -13.54 -4.89
C ILE A 16 -1.68 -12.72 -3.82
N LEU A 17 -2.96 -13.01 -3.59
CA LEU A 17 -3.79 -12.33 -2.61
C LEU A 17 -3.23 -12.46 -1.18
N LEU A 18 -2.69 -13.63 -0.83
CA LEU A 18 -2.01 -13.83 0.44
C LEU A 18 -0.78 -12.92 0.59
N ARG A 19 0.07 -12.84 -0.44
CA ARG A 19 1.23 -11.94 -0.44
C ARG A 19 0.85 -10.47 -0.32
N LEU A 20 -0.22 -10.04 -1.00
CA LEU A 20 -0.74 -8.68 -0.87
C LEU A 20 -1.21 -8.39 0.56
N LYS A 21 -1.95 -9.34 1.16
CA LYS A 21 -2.38 -9.22 2.57
C LYS A 21 -1.19 -9.11 3.52
N GLU A 22 -0.15 -9.93 3.36
CA GLU A 22 1.08 -9.86 4.16
C GLU A 22 1.76 -8.49 4.03
N ASN A 23 1.85 -7.95 2.81
CA ASN A 23 2.42 -6.63 2.56
C ASN A 23 1.56 -5.51 3.17
N ILE A 24 0.24 -5.56 3.06
CA ILE A 24 -0.65 -4.57 3.68
C ILE A 24 -0.53 -4.62 5.21
N GLN A 25 -0.38 -5.80 5.81
CA GLN A 25 -0.12 -5.92 7.26
C GLN A 25 1.22 -5.32 7.67
N LEU A 26 2.26 -5.42 6.83
CA LEU A 26 3.54 -4.76 7.06
C LEU A 26 3.41 -3.24 6.96
N VAL A 27 2.74 -2.74 5.92
CA VAL A 27 2.43 -1.31 5.74
C VAL A 27 1.64 -0.78 6.93
N TYR A 28 0.63 -1.52 7.41
CA TYR A 28 -0.17 -1.15 8.58
C TYR A 28 0.70 -0.89 9.81
N ARG A 29 1.58 -1.84 10.18
CA ARG A 29 2.45 -1.69 11.36
C ARG A 29 3.36 -0.46 11.24
N GLN A 30 3.96 -0.26 10.07
CA GLN A 30 4.81 0.91 9.82
C GLN A 30 4.02 2.22 9.85
N SER A 31 2.77 2.21 9.39
CA SER A 31 1.88 3.37 9.41
C SER A 31 1.49 3.78 10.82
N VAL A 32 1.24 2.82 11.72
CA VAL A 32 0.99 3.09 13.15
C VAL A 32 2.18 3.84 13.76
N ASP A 33 3.40 3.33 13.58
CA ASP A 33 4.61 3.98 14.11
C ASP A 33 4.82 5.39 13.53
N ALA A 34 4.55 5.55 12.23
CA ALA A 34 4.68 6.82 11.55
C ALA A 34 3.67 7.86 12.05
N ASP A 35 2.41 7.46 12.21
CA ASP A 35 1.33 8.35 12.69
C ASP A 35 1.57 8.79 14.14
N HIS A 36 2.07 7.90 15.00
CA HIS A 36 2.52 8.28 16.34
C HIS A 36 3.63 9.34 16.30
N SER A 37 4.58 9.21 15.36
CA SER A 37 5.67 10.17 15.19
C SER A 37 5.17 11.53 14.68
N ILE A 38 4.22 11.53 13.73
CA ILE A 38 3.58 12.75 13.22
C ILE A 38 2.88 13.49 14.36
N GLU A 39 2.11 12.78 15.19
CA GLU A 39 1.39 13.41 16.30
C GLU A 39 2.35 13.97 17.37
N ALA A 40 3.48 13.31 17.63
CA ALA A 40 4.52 13.83 18.51
C ALA A 40 5.13 15.14 17.96
N LEU A 41 5.48 15.17 16.67
CA LEU A 41 6.04 16.37 16.03
C LEU A 41 5.04 17.54 16.00
N ARG A 42 3.73 17.24 15.86
CA ARG A 42 2.67 18.24 15.87
C ARG A 42 2.53 18.91 17.24
N LYS A 43 2.67 18.15 18.33
CA LYS A 43 2.63 18.68 19.70
C LYS A 43 3.80 19.61 20.01
N ASP A 44 4.95 19.39 19.36
CA ASP A 44 6.13 20.24 19.49
C ASP A 44 6.05 21.54 18.63
N ASP A 45 4.94 21.76 17.89
CA ASP A 45 4.73 22.86 16.92
C ASP A 45 5.80 22.92 15.81
N LYS A 46 6.50 21.81 15.56
CA LYS A 46 7.62 21.74 14.61
C LYS A 46 7.20 21.49 13.17
N ALA A 47 5.92 21.21 12.91
CA ALA A 47 5.49 20.81 11.56
C ALA A 47 4.04 21.16 11.24
N LYS A 48 3.85 21.70 10.03
CA LYS A 48 2.54 21.81 9.35
C LYS A 48 2.46 20.70 8.30
N PHE A 49 1.68 19.66 8.56
CA PHE A 49 1.54 18.54 7.63
C PHE A 49 0.40 18.79 6.65
N SER A 50 0.71 18.71 5.35
CA SER A 50 -0.28 18.57 4.28
C SER A 50 -0.69 17.10 4.12
N ALA A 51 -1.60 16.81 3.19
CA ALA A 51 -1.86 15.43 2.80
C ALA A 51 -0.54 14.75 2.37
N ILE A 52 -0.35 13.49 2.79
CA ILE A 52 0.83 12.67 2.48
C ILE A 52 0.94 12.45 0.97
N PHE A 53 -0.20 12.20 0.30
CA PHE A 53 -0.26 12.03 -1.14
C PHE A 53 -1.14 13.10 -1.79
N GLY A 54 -0.63 13.66 -2.88
CA GLY A 54 -1.35 14.62 -3.72
C GLY A 54 -2.17 13.96 -4.83
N ASP A 55 -2.84 14.80 -5.63
CA ASP A 55 -3.77 14.37 -6.68
C ASP A 55 -3.13 13.63 -7.86
N SER A 56 -1.81 13.70 -8.00
CA SER A 56 -1.06 12.97 -9.01
C SER A 56 -0.80 11.49 -8.65
N THR A 57 -1.28 11.03 -7.49
CA THR A 57 -1.09 9.65 -7.02
C THR A 57 -2.32 8.79 -7.29
N PRO A 58 -2.19 7.45 -7.33
CA PRO A 58 -3.34 6.57 -7.50
C PRO A 58 -4.29 6.55 -6.29
N PHE A 59 -3.94 7.19 -5.17
CA PHE A 59 -4.78 7.24 -3.98
C PHE A 59 -5.95 8.21 -4.16
N THR A 60 -7.09 7.89 -3.57
CA THR A 60 -8.23 8.81 -3.47
C THR A 60 -8.29 9.52 -2.11
N THR A 61 -7.76 8.89 -1.07
CA THR A 61 -7.65 9.42 0.29
C THR A 61 -6.75 10.66 0.31
N ARG A 62 -7.13 11.68 1.08
CA ARG A 62 -6.33 12.90 1.31
C ARG A 62 -6.20 13.13 2.80
N SER A 63 -5.29 12.39 3.41
CA SER A 63 -4.98 12.47 4.84
C SER A 63 -3.53 12.91 5.06
N ASN A 64 -3.28 13.62 6.16
CA ASN A 64 -1.95 13.91 6.67
C ASN A 64 -1.39 12.80 7.57
N LEU A 65 -2.12 11.69 7.72
CA LEU A 65 -1.75 10.47 8.43
C LEU A 65 -1.74 9.27 7.46
N PHE A 66 -0.94 8.26 7.76
CA PHE A 66 -0.73 7.07 6.94
C PHE A 66 -1.88 6.05 7.07
N LEU A 67 -2.47 5.88 8.25
CA LEU A 67 -3.50 4.86 8.49
C LEU A 67 -4.71 4.93 7.54
N PRO A 68 -5.27 6.12 7.20
CA PRO A 68 -6.35 6.21 6.22
C PRO A 68 -6.00 5.64 4.83
N TYR A 69 -4.72 5.71 4.42
CA TYR A 69 -4.29 5.08 3.17
C TYR A 69 -4.22 3.55 3.27
N VAL A 70 -4.01 2.99 4.47
CA VAL A 70 -4.07 1.55 4.71
C VAL A 70 -5.51 1.02 4.63
N GLU A 71 -6.48 1.80 5.09
CA GLU A 71 -7.90 1.49 4.91
C GLU A 71 -8.26 1.42 3.42
N GLU A 72 -7.76 2.35 2.61
CA GLU A 72 -7.92 2.31 1.15
C GLU A 72 -7.27 1.06 0.53
N LEU A 73 -6.06 0.68 0.96
CA LEU A 73 -5.42 -0.56 0.50
C LEU A 73 -6.25 -1.81 0.84
N ALA A 74 -6.89 -1.84 2.01
CA ALA A 74 -7.73 -2.95 2.43
C ALA A 74 -9.00 -3.04 1.56
N ALA A 75 -9.61 -1.89 1.23
CA ALA A 75 -10.74 -1.82 0.32
C ALA A 75 -10.36 -2.26 -1.10
N ASP A 76 -9.21 -1.81 -1.61
CA ASP A 76 -8.69 -2.22 -2.90
C ASP A 76 -8.42 -3.74 -2.95
N LEU A 77 -7.84 -4.32 -1.89
CA LEU A 77 -7.64 -5.77 -1.80
C LEU A 77 -8.97 -6.53 -1.88
N LEU A 78 -10.00 -6.06 -1.20
CA LEU A 78 -11.33 -6.67 -1.27
C LEU A 78 -11.90 -6.59 -2.70
N ALA A 79 -11.73 -5.45 -3.37
CA ALA A 79 -12.17 -5.29 -4.75
C ALA A 79 -11.44 -6.25 -5.71
N VAL A 80 -10.12 -6.44 -5.53
CA VAL A 80 -9.33 -7.42 -6.31
C VAL A 80 -9.83 -8.84 -6.05
N GLN A 81 -10.15 -9.20 -4.80
CA GLN A 81 -10.70 -10.52 -4.45
C GLN A 81 -12.06 -10.79 -5.09
N GLN A 82 -12.85 -9.75 -5.33
CA GLN A 82 -14.21 -9.82 -5.88
C GLN A 82 -14.25 -9.68 -7.41
N ALA A 83 -13.10 -9.58 -8.08
CA ALA A 83 -13.03 -9.46 -9.52
C ALA A 83 -13.76 -10.62 -10.24
N SER A 84 -14.58 -10.29 -11.23
CA SER A 84 -15.42 -11.26 -11.95
C SER A 84 -14.69 -12.01 -13.06
N ASP A 85 -13.53 -11.51 -13.49
CA ASP A 85 -12.74 -12.03 -14.61
C ASP A 85 -11.25 -11.70 -14.44
N ASP A 86 -10.40 -12.41 -15.19
CA ASP A 86 -8.94 -12.26 -15.09
C ASP A 86 -8.47 -10.84 -15.43
N LYS A 87 -9.14 -10.15 -16.37
CA LYS A 87 -8.74 -8.81 -16.79
C LYS A 87 -8.95 -7.79 -15.68
N SER A 88 -10.11 -7.83 -15.03
CA SER A 88 -10.42 -6.97 -13.88
C SER A 88 -9.53 -7.30 -12.68
N PHE A 89 -9.23 -8.58 -12.46
CA PHE A 89 -8.25 -9.00 -11.44
C PHE A 89 -6.86 -8.41 -11.71
N GLU A 90 -6.32 -8.55 -12.92
CA GLU A 90 -5.01 -8.03 -13.29
C GLU A 90 -4.92 -6.51 -13.17
N GLN A 91 -5.96 -5.78 -13.58
CA GLN A 91 -6.02 -4.31 -13.48
C GLN A 91 -6.08 -3.83 -12.03
N GLY A 92 -6.91 -4.47 -11.20
CA GLY A 92 -6.99 -4.17 -9.77
C GLY A 92 -5.68 -4.50 -9.06
N LEU A 93 -5.08 -5.65 -9.39
CA LEU A 93 -3.78 -6.07 -8.88
C LEU A 93 -2.69 -5.05 -9.19
N ALA A 94 -2.56 -4.61 -10.45
CA ALA A 94 -1.56 -3.62 -10.85
C ALA A 94 -1.71 -2.30 -10.08
N THR A 95 -2.95 -1.86 -9.87
CA THR A 95 -3.24 -0.64 -9.11
C THR A 95 -2.88 -0.79 -7.64
N LEU A 96 -3.28 -1.89 -7.01
CA LEU A 96 -3.00 -2.17 -5.61
C LEU A 96 -1.50 -2.31 -5.33
N VAL A 97 -0.76 -3.04 -6.18
CA VAL A 97 0.70 -3.18 -6.06
C VAL A 97 1.37 -1.80 -6.12
N LYS A 98 0.98 -0.95 -7.07
CA LYS A 98 1.53 0.42 -7.19
C LYS A 98 1.29 1.26 -5.94
N LYS A 99 0.10 1.16 -5.32
CA LYS A 99 -0.21 1.85 -4.07
C LYS A 99 0.61 1.31 -2.89
N ILE A 100 0.80 0.00 -2.79
CA ILE A 100 1.64 -0.64 -1.76
C ILE A 100 3.10 -0.17 -1.88
N GLU A 101 3.66 -0.17 -3.10
CA GLU A 101 5.03 0.31 -3.36
C GLU A 101 5.21 1.77 -2.94
N LEU A 102 4.24 2.62 -3.31
CA LEU A 102 4.25 4.04 -2.95
C LEU A 102 4.18 4.24 -1.43
N MET A 103 3.37 3.45 -0.71
CA MET A 103 3.34 3.46 0.75
C MET A 103 4.69 3.09 1.36
N PHE A 104 5.31 1.99 0.94
CA PHE A 104 6.61 1.58 1.46
C PHE A 104 7.70 2.62 1.20
N SER A 105 7.75 3.17 -0.02
CA SER A 105 8.71 4.22 -0.37
C SER A 105 8.55 5.46 0.52
N THR A 106 7.31 5.89 0.71
CA THR A 106 7.00 7.11 1.49
C THR A 106 7.25 6.92 2.98
N LEU A 107 6.86 5.76 3.54
CA LEU A 107 7.17 5.40 4.93
C LEU A 107 8.68 5.29 5.16
N GLY A 108 9.41 4.72 4.21
CA GLY A 108 10.88 4.63 4.25
C GLY A 108 11.55 6.01 4.23
N ALA A 109 11.09 6.91 3.35
CA ALA A 109 11.56 8.28 3.29
C ALA A 109 11.24 9.06 4.57
N PHE A 110 10.00 8.96 5.07
CA PHE A 110 9.58 9.58 6.31
C PHE A 110 10.46 9.13 7.49
N LYS A 111 10.67 7.82 7.65
CA LYS A 111 11.52 7.26 8.70
C LYS A 111 12.98 7.71 8.60
N THR A 112 13.49 7.90 7.38
CA THR A 112 14.85 8.40 7.16
C THR A 112 14.97 9.86 7.55
N ASN A 113 13.99 10.69 7.16
CA ASN A 113 13.96 12.12 7.48
C ASN A 113 13.73 12.40 8.98
N LEU A 114 13.05 11.50 9.71
CA LEU A 114 12.92 11.61 11.17
C LEU A 114 14.25 11.44 11.93
N LYS A 115 15.24 10.78 11.33
CA LYS A 115 16.55 10.52 11.95
C LYS A 115 17.61 11.57 11.62
N ALA A 116 17.36 12.40 10.61
CA ALA A 116 18.26 13.45 10.14
C ALA A 116 18.10 14.71 10.99
#